data_AF-A0A2R7KL92-F1
#
_entry.id   AF-A0A2R7KL92-F1
#
_cell.length_a   1.000
_cell.length_b   1.000
_cell.length_c   1.000
_cell.angle_alpha   90.00
_cell.angle_beta   90.00
_cell.angle_gamma   90.00
#
_symmetry.space_group_name_H-M   'P 1'
#
loop_
_entity.id
_entity.type
_entity.pdbx_description
1 polymer ?
#
loop_
_entity_poly.entity_id
_entity_poly.type
_entity_poly.pdbx_seq_one_letter_code
_entity_poly.pdbx_strand_id
1 'polypeptide(L)'
;YAGKSVPELGVEYKDNKVMGLSTWDGCAKSAFLGRLSNVGCVKNDVTASVSNVVKFDITGKIYLLIRCGGNTFTKDGITVGRIEMRAK
;
A
#
# COMPACT_ATOMS: atom_id res chain seq x y z
N TYR A 1 -3.23 0.77 -1.82
CA TYR A 1 -4.60 0.53 -2.27
C TYR A 1 -4.55 0.06 -3.71
N ALA A 2 -5.41 -0.86 -4.11
CA ALA A 2 -5.63 -1.15 -5.53
C ALA A 2 -7.12 -1.38 -5.77
N GLY A 3 -7.74 -0.59 -6.64
CA GLY A 3 -9.19 -0.57 -6.77
C GLY A 3 -9.71 -0.11 -8.13
N LYS A 4 -11.04 -0.07 -8.24
CA LYS A 4 -11.78 0.19 -9.48
C LYS A 4 -12.11 1.69 -9.66
N SER A 5 -12.18 2.44 -8.56
CA SER A 5 -12.53 3.85 -8.56
C SER A 5 -11.32 4.73 -8.85
N VAL A 6 -11.55 5.79 -9.62
CA VAL A 6 -10.54 6.84 -9.87
C VAL A 6 -10.08 7.44 -8.54
N PRO A 7 -8.77 7.61 -8.31
CA PRO A 7 -8.29 8.30 -7.13
C PRO A 7 -8.71 9.78 -7.11
N GLU A 8 -9.21 10.23 -5.96
CA GLU A 8 -9.63 11.59 -5.67
C GLU A 8 -8.69 12.15 -4.59
N LEU A 9 -8.29 13.42 -4.78
CA LEU A 9 -7.40 14.09 -3.84
C LEU A 9 -8.10 14.33 -2.50
N GLY A 10 -7.37 14.09 -1.41
CA GLY A 10 -7.88 14.32 -0.05
C GLY A 10 -8.87 13.26 0.46
N VAL A 11 -9.23 12.27 -0.35
CA VAL A 11 -10.12 11.19 0.07
C VAL A 11 -9.33 10.08 0.76
N GLU A 12 -9.83 9.66 1.92
CA GLU A 12 -9.31 8.49 2.61
C GLU A 12 -9.93 7.21 2.04
N TYR A 13 -9.10 6.41 1.39
CA TYR A 13 -9.43 5.07 0.92
C TYR A 13 -9.32 4.07 2.07
N LYS A 14 -10.46 3.48 2.46
CA LYS A 14 -10.58 2.55 3.60
C LYS A 14 -10.77 1.08 3.19
N ASP A 15 -11.03 0.85 1.91
CA ASP A 15 -11.23 -0.47 1.30
C ASP A 15 -9.99 -0.90 0.50
N ASN A 16 -9.91 -2.18 0.12
CA ASN A 16 -8.92 -2.71 -0.83
C ASN A 16 -7.45 -2.29 -0.56
N LYS A 17 -7.10 -2.16 0.72
CA LYS A 17 -5.71 -2.04 1.14
C LYS A 17 -5.00 -3.34 0.79
N VAL A 18 -3.93 -3.22 0.03
CA VAL A 18 -3.16 -4.36 -0.45
C VAL A 18 -2.11 -4.74 0.58
N MET A 19 -1.23 -3.79 0.89
CA MET A 19 -0.15 -3.91 1.85
C MET A 19 0.28 -2.51 2.29
N GLY A 20 1.06 -2.43 3.35
CA GLY A 20 1.57 -1.16 3.85
C GLY A 20 2.47 -1.31 5.07
N LEU A 21 2.92 -0.15 5.56
CA LEU A 21 3.70 0.01 6.78
C LEU A 21 2.90 0.83 7.78
N SER A 22 3.04 0.49 9.05
CA SER A 22 2.43 1.23 10.14
C SER A 22 3.24 1.00 11.40
N THR A 23 3.82 2.07 11.94
CA THR A 23 4.56 2.04 13.20
C THR A 23 3.64 1.72 14.38
N TRP A 24 2.35 2.06 14.27
CA TRP A 24 1.30 1.67 15.20
C TRP A 24 0.99 0.17 15.13
N ASP A 25 1.04 -0.44 13.94
CA ASP A 25 0.86 -1.89 13.75
C ASP A 25 2.17 -2.69 13.98
N GLY A 26 3.23 -2.03 14.44
CA GLY A 26 4.44 -2.67 14.93
C GLY A 26 5.60 -2.78 13.93
N CYS A 27 5.46 -2.34 12.68
CA CYS A 27 6.52 -2.42 11.67
C CYS A 27 7.11 -1.06 11.25
N ALA A 28 8.17 -1.09 10.44
CA ALA A 28 8.88 0.11 9.96
C ALA A 28 9.38 1.04 11.09
N LYS A 29 9.74 0.48 12.25
CA LYS A 29 10.27 1.24 13.40
C LYS A 29 11.74 1.65 13.25
N SER A 30 12.42 1.12 12.24
CA SER A 30 13.78 1.46 11.86
C SER A 30 13.87 1.71 10.35
N ALA A 31 14.90 2.44 9.93
CA ALA A 31 15.18 2.64 8.52
C ALA A 31 15.43 1.28 7.84
N PHE A 32 14.89 1.13 6.62
CA PHE A 32 15.10 -0.06 5.81
C PHE A 32 15.27 0.33 4.34
N LEU A 33 16.00 -0.50 3.60
CA LEU A 33 16.09 -0.44 2.15
C LEU A 33 15.77 -1.83 1.59
N GLY A 34 14.67 -1.97 0.87
CA GLY A 34 14.25 -3.26 0.34
C GLY A 34 12.79 -3.29 -0.09
N ARG A 35 12.30 -4.51 -0.35
CA ARG A 35 10.90 -4.73 -0.74
C ARG A 35 9.98 -4.47 0.44
N LEU A 36 8.85 -3.83 0.17
CA LEU A 36 7.79 -3.60 1.15
C LEU A 36 7.30 -4.90 1.79
N SER A 37 7.31 -6.02 1.05
CA SER A 37 6.90 -7.34 1.55
C SER A 37 7.78 -7.88 2.68
N ASN A 38 9.00 -7.37 2.83
CA ASN A 38 9.93 -7.85 3.85
C ASN A 38 9.64 -7.23 5.22
N VAL A 39 9.08 -6.02 5.24
CA VAL A 39 8.88 -5.22 6.46
C VAL A 39 7.42 -4.83 6.70
N GLY A 40 6.55 -5.01 5.70
CA GLY A 40 5.13 -4.64 5.79
C GLY A 40 4.37 -5.52 6.77
N CYS A 41 3.64 -4.90 7.68
CA CYS A 41 2.77 -5.57 8.66
C CYS A 41 1.29 -5.32 8.42
N VAL A 42 0.96 -4.36 7.55
CA VAL A 42 -0.43 -4.00 7.28
C VAL A 42 -1.05 -5.08 6.40
N LYS A 43 -2.06 -5.77 6.95
CA LYS A 43 -2.78 -6.86 6.29
C LYS A 43 -3.61 -6.35 5.12
N ASN A 44 -3.72 -7.19 4.10
CA ASN A 44 -4.64 -7.01 2.99
C ASN A 44 -6.08 -7.10 3.50
N ASP A 45 -6.96 -6.18 3.05
CA ASP A 45 -8.35 -6.13 3.53
C ASP A 45 -9.19 -7.34 3.08
N VAL A 46 -8.81 -8.00 1.99
CA VAL A 46 -9.52 -9.15 1.42
C VAL A 46 -9.00 -10.46 2.00
N THR A 47 -7.68 -10.64 2.10
CA THR A 47 -7.09 -11.91 2.54
C THR A 47 -6.80 -11.98 4.05
N ALA A 48 -6.90 -10.85 4.75
CA ALA A 48 -6.54 -10.70 6.16
C ALA A 48 -5.09 -11.15 6.50
N SER A 49 -4.22 -11.17 5.49
CA SER A 49 -2.82 -11.56 5.59
C SER A 49 -1.92 -10.52 4.93
N VAL A 50 -0.63 -10.48 5.30
CA VAL A 50 0.34 -9.64 4.58
C VAL A 50 0.55 -10.26 3.19
N SER A 51 0.00 -9.63 2.16
CA SER A 51 0.03 -10.10 0.78
C SER A 51 0.12 -8.93 -0.18
N ASN A 52 0.96 -9.04 -1.20
CA ASN A 52 1.05 -8.08 -2.30
C ASN A 52 0.23 -8.51 -3.53
N VAL A 53 -0.62 -9.54 -3.39
CA VAL A 53 -1.48 -10.05 -4.46
C VAL A 53 -2.88 -9.48 -4.31
N VAL A 54 -3.44 -9.03 -5.42
CA VAL A 54 -4.83 -8.60 -5.54
C VAL A 54 -5.51 -9.35 -6.68
N LYS A 55 -6.80 -9.62 -6.52
CA LYS A 55 -7.65 -10.19 -7.56
C LYS A 55 -8.80 -9.24 -7.83
N PHE A 56 -9.02 -8.94 -9.11
CA PHE A 56 -10.17 -8.18 -9.58
C PHE A 56 -11.14 -9.12 -10.27
N ASP A 57 -12.43 -8.87 -10.07
CA ASP A 57 -13.55 -9.52 -10.74
C ASP A 57 -13.84 -8.93 -12.13
N ILE A 58 -13.19 -7.81 -12.44
CA ILE A 58 -13.31 -7.11 -13.73
C ILE A 58 -12.07 -7.30 -14.59
N THR A 59 -12.26 -7.17 -15.89
CA THR A 59 -11.18 -6.90 -16.83
C THR A 59 -11.10 -5.39 -17.10
N GLY A 60 -9.94 -4.90 -17.52
CA GLY A 60 -9.74 -3.49 -17.88
C GLY A 60 -8.95 -2.71 -16.83
N LYS A 61 -9.38 -1.47 -16.60
CA LYS A 61 -8.59 -0.48 -15.85
C LYS A 61 -8.75 -0.66 -14.34
N ILE A 62 -7.62 -0.66 -13.64
CA ILE A 62 -7.52 -0.57 -12.19
C ILE A 62 -6.58 0.56 -11.81
N TYR A 63 -6.74 1.08 -10.59
CA TYR A 63 -5.95 2.19 -10.06
C TYR A 63 -5.09 1.72 -8.90
N LEU A 64 -3.79 1.99 -8.99
CA LEU A 64 -2.87 1.90 -7.86
C LEU A 64 -2.81 3.26 -7.16
N LEU A 65 -3.09 3.28 -5.86
CA LEU A 65 -2.87 4.45 -5.04
C LEU A 65 -1.89 4.12 -3.91
N ILE A 66 -0.84 4.92 -3.83
CA ILE A 66 0.15 4.91 -2.76
C ILE A 66 -0.11 6.16 -1.91
N ARG A 67 -0.38 5.94 -0.62
CA ARG A 67 -0.51 7.01 0.37
C ARG A 67 0.56 6.85 1.45
N CYS A 68 1.05 7.97 1.93
CA CYS A 68 1.90 8.07 3.11
C CYS A 68 1.37 9.23 3.98
N GLY A 69 1.72 9.22 5.26
CA GLY A 69 1.26 10.24 6.20
C GLY A 69 1.56 9.85 7.64
N GLY A 70 1.22 10.75 8.55
CA GLY A 70 1.49 10.64 9.98
C GLY A 70 1.78 12.02 10.55
N ASN A 71 1.58 12.20 11.85
CA ASN A 71 1.68 13.52 12.51
C ASN A 71 3.06 14.17 12.36
N THR A 72 4.12 13.37 12.15
CA THR A 72 5.50 13.82 12.00
C THR A 72 6.10 13.46 10.64
N PHE A 73 5.25 13.08 9.67
CA PHE A 73 5.72 12.71 8.33
C PHE A 73 6.23 13.95 7.58
N THR A 74 7.44 13.85 7.02
CA THR A 74 8.05 14.92 6.22
C THR A 74 8.36 14.41 4.81
N LYS A 75 8.70 15.34 3.89
CA LYS A 75 9.10 15.01 2.51
C LYS A 75 10.28 14.03 2.43
N ASP A 76 11.10 13.95 3.48
CA ASP A 76 12.30 13.11 3.53
C ASP A 76 12.01 11.73 4.17
N GLY A 77 10.76 11.45 4.53
CA GLY A 77 10.40 10.25 5.30
C GLY A 77 10.45 8.94 4.50
N ILE A 78 9.93 8.92 3.27
CA ILE A 78 9.89 7.71 2.43
C ILE A 78 10.23 8.07 0.98
N THR A 79 11.19 7.34 0.41
CA THR A 79 11.41 7.27 -1.03
C THR A 79 10.97 5.90 -1.54
N VAL A 80 10.21 5.88 -2.63
CA VAL A 80 9.79 4.65 -3.32
C VAL A 80 10.28 4.67 -4.76
N GLY A 81 10.62 3.51 -5.28
CA GLY A 81 11.01 3.33 -6.68
C GLY A 81 10.73 1.91 -7.14
N ARG A 82 10.82 1.67 -8.45
CA ARG A 82 10.54 0.35 -9.07
C ARG A 82 9.17 -0.20 -8.67
N ILE A 83 8.15 0.64 -8.75
CA ILE A 83 6.76 0.24 -8.52
C ILE A 83 6.25 -0.45 -9.78
N GLU A 84 5.81 -1.69 -9.64
CA GLU A 84 5.32 -2.48 -10.75
C GLU A 84 4.03 -3.19 -10.36
N MET A 85 3.09 -3.25 -11.30
CA MET A 85 1.94 -4.15 -11.25
C MET A 85 2.11 -5.18 -12.34
N ARG A 86 2.15 -6.46 -11.94
CA ARG A 86 2.34 -7.58 -12.85
C ARG A 86 1.11 -8.48 -12.77
N ALA A 87 0.47 -8.70 -13.91
CA ALA A 87 -0.55 -9.73 -14.04
C ALA A 87 0.12 -11.11 -13.84
N LYS A 88 -0.63 -12.05 -13.26
CA LYS A 88 -0.23 -13.46 -13.13
C LYS A 88 -0.98 -14.30 -14.16
#